data_AF-A0A022MTF7-F1
#
_entry.id   AF-A0A022MTF7-F1
#
_cell.length_a   1.000
_cell.length_b   1.000
_cell.length_c   1.000
_cell.angle_alpha   90.00
_cell.angle_beta   90.00
_cell.angle_gamma   90.00
#
_symmetry.space_group_name_H-M   'P 1'
#
loop_
_entity.id
_entity.type
_entity.pdbx_description
1 polymer ?
#
loop_
_entity_poly.entity_id
_entity_poly.type
_entity_poly.pdbx_seq_one_letter_code
_entity_poly.pdbx_strand_id
1 'polypeptide(L)'
;MATTPDWRRLIDHVMAVPERIYEGWNSRDGWDNHNQFGKQFGEDGVAWCVIYDWCMYADLGFASIVPKVDNVNAFTAWAKKHGLWSEYPSAGAWVNFDGGGHTEVVVGFDKDTAYTKGGNSIKTGSTDRGQGNGVWSHATPRRSSRIVGYFTPRYPDGICPPTADPHDPRGGKPVASWRWSGSASTPKCPAFPGRDKFLLGASNQYALELQTWLQRGNWGPAYRVGPSRTMTTIDLAKVRALQQHYLSALGPADGLTGPLTWQYAWEVANGLRSK
;
A
#
# COMPACT_ATOMS: atom_id res chain seq x y z
N MET A 1 14.54 -9.32 6.13
CA MET A 1 13.88 -8.02 5.91
C MET A 1 12.63 -8.04 6.77
N ALA A 2 12.36 -6.99 7.56
CA ALA A 2 11.10 -6.92 8.29
C ALA A 2 9.95 -6.86 7.29
N THR A 3 8.93 -7.70 7.46
CA THR A 3 7.70 -7.66 6.67
C THR A 3 6.98 -6.34 6.92
N THR A 4 6.41 -5.75 5.86
CA THR A 4 5.56 -4.55 6.00
C THR A 4 4.39 -4.88 6.94
N PRO A 5 4.17 -4.08 8.01
CA PRO A 5 3.05 -4.31 8.92
C PRO A 5 1.70 -4.32 8.19
N ASP A 6 0.74 -5.10 8.69
CA ASP A 6 -0.57 -5.28 8.06
C ASP A 6 -1.35 -3.96 7.98
N TRP A 7 -1.29 -3.13 9.04
CA TRP A 7 -1.88 -1.80 9.00
C TRP A 7 -1.26 -0.93 7.90
N ARG A 8 0.03 -1.10 7.62
CA ARG A 8 0.72 -0.34 6.59
C ARG A 8 0.34 -0.81 5.19
N ARG A 9 0.19 -2.12 4.99
CA ARG A 9 -0.35 -2.71 3.76
C ARG A 9 -1.74 -2.15 3.44
N LEU A 10 -2.61 -2.01 4.44
CA LEU A 10 -3.92 -1.37 4.26
C LEU A 10 -3.77 0.06 3.75
N ILE A 11 -2.95 0.90 4.39
CA ILE A 11 -2.83 2.30 3.95
C ILE A 11 -2.24 2.39 2.56
N ASP A 12 -1.22 1.59 2.24
CA ASP A 12 -0.65 1.57 0.89
C ASP A 12 -1.71 1.15 -0.15
N HIS A 13 -2.60 0.20 0.17
CA HIS A 13 -3.72 -0.21 -0.68
C HIS A 13 -4.76 0.91 -0.87
N VAL A 14 -5.23 1.53 0.22
CA VAL A 14 -6.16 2.67 0.19
C VAL A 14 -5.58 3.81 -0.66
N MET A 15 -4.29 4.10 -0.50
CA MET A 15 -3.63 5.18 -1.22
C MET A 15 -3.37 4.85 -2.70
N ALA A 16 -3.25 3.57 -3.06
CA ALA A 16 -3.10 3.13 -4.45
C ALA A 16 -4.39 3.28 -5.29
N VAL A 17 -5.58 3.33 -4.65
CA VAL A 17 -6.85 3.55 -5.38
C VAL A 17 -6.85 4.93 -6.04
N PRO A 18 -7.01 5.07 -7.37
CA PRO A 18 -7.02 6.38 -8.01
C PRO A 18 -8.14 7.29 -7.51
N GLU A 19 -7.85 8.57 -7.28
CA GLU A 19 -8.90 9.56 -7.00
C GLU A 19 -9.59 9.98 -8.29
N ARG A 20 -10.86 9.63 -8.41
CA ARG A 20 -11.72 9.92 -9.56
C ARG A 20 -13.16 9.59 -9.22
N ILE A 21 -14.04 9.94 -10.15
CA ILE A 21 -15.42 9.46 -10.19
C ILE A 21 -15.41 7.96 -10.54
N TYR A 22 -16.23 7.17 -9.83
CA TYR A 22 -16.37 5.73 -10.03
C TYR A 22 -17.75 5.31 -10.54
N GLU A 23 -18.65 6.28 -10.75
CA GLU A 23 -20.08 6.09 -11.02
C GLU A 23 -20.49 6.84 -12.31
N GLY A 24 -21.58 6.42 -12.93
CA GLY A 24 -22.18 7.13 -14.07
C GLY A 24 -23.09 8.27 -13.60
N TRP A 25 -23.16 9.36 -14.40
CA TRP A 25 -24.11 10.46 -14.16
C TRP A 25 -25.12 10.56 -15.30
N ASN A 26 -26.39 10.77 -14.94
CA ASN A 26 -27.39 11.28 -15.87
C ASN A 26 -28.23 12.40 -15.23
N SER A 27 -28.75 13.32 -16.05
CA SER A 27 -29.45 14.51 -15.57
C SER A 27 -30.84 14.25 -14.96
N ARG A 28 -31.41 13.05 -15.16
CA ARG A 28 -32.73 12.69 -14.67
C ARG A 28 -32.67 12.05 -13.28
N ASP A 29 -31.77 11.09 -13.12
CA ASP A 29 -31.70 10.22 -11.94
C ASP A 29 -30.47 10.50 -11.07
N GLY A 30 -29.50 11.26 -11.58
CA GLY A 30 -28.28 11.61 -10.87
C GLY A 30 -27.16 10.58 -11.05
N TRP A 31 -26.43 10.32 -9.96
CA TRP A 31 -25.38 9.31 -9.93
C TRP A 31 -25.99 7.90 -9.82
N ASP A 32 -25.50 6.96 -10.62
CA ASP A 32 -26.07 5.61 -10.70
C ASP A 32 -25.57 4.65 -9.61
N ASN A 33 -24.51 5.03 -8.88
CA ASN A 33 -23.87 4.23 -7.85
C ASN A 33 -23.37 2.84 -8.30
N HIS A 34 -23.26 2.61 -9.61
CA HIS A 34 -22.75 1.34 -10.15
C HIS A 34 -21.22 1.38 -10.21
N ASN A 35 -20.56 0.64 -9.34
CA ASN A 35 -19.11 0.66 -9.24
C ASN A 35 -18.51 -0.67 -8.78
N GLN A 36 -17.19 -0.78 -8.90
CA GLN A 36 -16.47 -2.02 -8.55
C GLN A 36 -16.58 -2.40 -7.05
N PHE A 37 -16.72 -1.41 -6.16
CA PHE A 37 -16.78 -1.64 -4.72
C PHE A 37 -18.15 -2.18 -4.31
N GLY A 38 -19.23 -1.62 -4.87
CA GLY A 38 -20.60 -2.13 -4.67
C GLY A 38 -20.73 -3.58 -5.13
N LYS A 39 -20.17 -3.92 -6.31
CA LYS A 39 -20.10 -5.30 -6.82
C LYS A 39 -19.36 -6.25 -5.90
N GLN A 40 -18.22 -5.84 -5.37
CA GLN A 40 -17.42 -6.65 -4.43
C GLN A 40 -18.14 -6.85 -3.10
N PHE A 41 -18.79 -5.81 -2.58
CA PHE A 41 -19.52 -5.88 -1.33
C PHE A 41 -20.78 -6.76 -1.45
N GLY A 42 -21.42 -6.75 -2.63
CA GLY A 42 -22.67 -7.46 -2.92
C GLY A 42 -23.89 -6.54 -2.99
N GLU A 43 -23.68 -5.23 -2.97
CA GLU A 43 -24.70 -4.18 -2.98
C GLU A 43 -24.28 -3.12 -4.01
N ASP A 44 -24.46 -3.43 -5.30
CA ASP A 44 -24.15 -2.51 -6.39
C ASP A 44 -25.32 -1.57 -6.66
N GLY A 45 -25.06 -0.31 -7.02
CA GLY A 45 -26.11 0.69 -7.26
C GLY A 45 -26.61 1.43 -6.01
N VAL A 46 -25.86 1.39 -4.89
CA VAL A 46 -26.20 2.12 -3.65
C VAL A 46 -25.10 3.11 -3.23
N ALA A 47 -25.51 4.26 -2.69
CA ALA A 47 -24.61 5.35 -2.28
C ALA A 47 -24.13 5.19 -0.82
N TRP A 48 -23.53 4.06 -0.46
CA TRP A 48 -23.11 3.79 0.92
C TRP A 48 -21.59 3.85 1.07
N CYS A 49 -21.09 4.80 1.86
CA CYS A 49 -19.65 5.05 2.01
C CYS A 49 -18.88 3.91 2.69
N VAL A 50 -19.52 3.17 3.61
CA VAL A 50 -18.89 2.05 4.33
C VAL A 50 -18.46 0.92 3.39
N ILE A 51 -19.12 0.77 2.24
CA ILE A 51 -18.79 -0.24 1.22
C ILE A 51 -17.31 -0.12 0.81
N TYR A 52 -16.85 1.10 0.54
CA TYR A 52 -15.45 1.32 0.16
C TYR A 52 -14.50 0.92 1.29
N ASP A 53 -14.76 1.41 2.50
CA ASP A 53 -13.93 1.14 3.68
C ASP A 53 -13.82 -0.37 3.94
N TRP A 54 -14.92 -1.13 3.82
CA TRP A 54 -14.90 -2.58 3.96
C TRP A 54 -14.12 -3.28 2.84
N CYS A 55 -14.32 -2.89 1.57
CA CYS A 55 -13.61 -3.46 0.43
C CYS A 55 -12.08 -3.31 0.56
N MET A 56 -11.60 -2.17 1.08
CA MET A 56 -10.17 -1.95 1.31
C MET A 56 -9.55 -2.96 2.29
N TYR A 57 -10.32 -3.37 3.30
CA TYR A 57 -9.91 -4.43 4.23
C TYR A 57 -10.05 -5.82 3.59
N ALA A 58 -11.15 -6.07 2.88
CA ALA A 58 -11.43 -7.36 2.25
C ALA A 58 -10.38 -7.76 1.21
N ASP A 59 -9.89 -6.82 0.40
CA ASP A 59 -8.85 -7.03 -0.62
C ASP A 59 -7.55 -7.62 -0.05
N LEU A 60 -7.27 -7.36 1.23
CA LEU A 60 -6.07 -7.82 1.92
C LEU A 60 -6.31 -9.04 2.82
N GLY A 61 -7.52 -9.61 2.79
CA GLY A 61 -7.91 -10.72 3.67
C GLY A 61 -8.25 -10.28 5.10
N PHE A 62 -8.51 -8.99 5.33
CA PHE A 62 -8.83 -8.44 6.65
C PHE A 62 -10.34 -8.33 6.91
N ALA A 63 -11.18 -8.99 6.11
CA ALA A 63 -12.64 -8.96 6.29
C ALA A 63 -13.11 -9.50 7.65
N SER A 64 -12.32 -10.37 8.31
CA SER A 64 -12.68 -10.95 9.61
C SER A 64 -12.44 -10.04 10.81
N ILE A 65 -11.67 -8.95 10.64
CA ILE A 65 -11.34 -8.02 11.73
C ILE A 65 -12.20 -6.75 11.71
N VAL A 66 -13.07 -6.59 10.72
CA VAL A 66 -14.01 -5.46 10.57
C VAL A 66 -15.44 -5.98 10.35
N PRO A 67 -16.48 -5.26 10.79
CA PRO A 67 -17.85 -5.65 10.51
C PRO A 67 -18.18 -5.46 9.02
N LYS A 68 -18.83 -6.44 8.40
CA LYS A 68 -19.46 -6.26 7.09
C LYS A 68 -20.83 -5.62 7.27
N VAL A 69 -20.88 -4.30 7.22
CA VAL A 69 -22.09 -3.47 7.31
C VAL A 69 -22.01 -2.33 6.30
N ASP A 70 -23.16 -1.78 5.96
CA ASP A 70 -23.36 -0.67 5.02
C ASP A 70 -23.61 0.67 5.73
N ASN A 71 -23.70 0.65 7.06
CA ASN A 71 -24.16 1.77 7.87
C ASN A 71 -23.11 2.24 8.89
N VAL A 72 -22.85 3.55 8.91
CA VAL A 72 -21.83 4.16 9.78
C VAL A 72 -22.12 3.94 11.27
N ASN A 73 -23.39 4.08 11.66
CA ASN A 73 -23.82 3.85 13.04
C ASN A 73 -23.74 2.36 13.42
N ALA A 74 -23.95 1.45 12.47
CA ALA A 74 -23.78 0.02 12.70
C ALA A 74 -22.33 -0.35 13.00
N PHE A 75 -21.35 0.12 12.20
CA PHE A 75 -19.94 -0.16 12.53
C PHE A 75 -19.51 0.56 13.80
N THR A 76 -20.05 1.75 14.07
CA THR A 76 -19.75 2.51 15.31
C THR A 76 -20.21 1.73 16.53
N ALA A 77 -21.44 1.21 16.52
CA ALA A 77 -21.98 0.37 17.59
C ALA A 77 -21.17 -0.93 17.75
N TRP A 78 -20.80 -1.56 16.64
CA TRP A 78 -19.93 -2.74 16.64
C TRP A 78 -18.58 -2.44 17.29
N ALA A 79 -17.91 -1.35 16.90
CA ALA A 79 -16.61 -0.95 17.42
C ALA A 79 -16.67 -0.65 18.92
N LYS A 80 -17.69 0.07 19.39
CA LYS A 80 -17.92 0.33 20.82
C LYS A 80 -18.15 -0.96 21.60
N LYS A 81 -18.96 -1.89 21.09
CA LYS A 81 -19.21 -3.20 21.70
C LYS A 81 -17.94 -4.04 21.85
N HIS A 82 -17.00 -3.90 20.92
CA HIS A 82 -15.72 -4.61 20.95
C HIS A 82 -14.60 -3.84 21.69
N GLY A 83 -14.90 -2.67 22.26
CA GLY A 83 -13.90 -1.84 22.95
C GLY A 83 -12.80 -1.32 22.02
N LEU A 84 -13.13 -1.08 20.74
CA LEU A 84 -12.21 -0.61 19.69
C LEU A 84 -12.54 0.80 19.20
N TRP A 85 -13.41 1.51 19.93
CA TRP A 85 -13.76 2.89 19.64
C TRP A 85 -12.80 3.85 20.34
N SER A 86 -12.38 4.90 19.64
CA SER A 86 -11.52 5.95 20.17
C SER A 86 -12.02 7.34 19.76
N GLU A 87 -11.76 8.34 20.60
CA GLU A 87 -11.91 9.77 20.27
C GLU A 87 -10.71 10.30 19.48
N TYR A 88 -9.65 9.51 19.31
CA TYR A 88 -8.39 9.89 18.70
C TYR A 88 -8.17 9.13 17.38
N PRO A 89 -7.59 9.78 16.35
CA PRO A 89 -7.29 9.13 15.10
C PRO A 89 -6.17 8.10 15.25
N SER A 90 -6.27 7.06 14.43
CA SER A 90 -5.25 6.05 14.23
C SER A 90 -5.13 5.79 12.73
N ALA A 91 -3.92 5.48 12.24
CA ALA A 91 -3.76 5.07 10.85
C ALA A 91 -4.64 3.83 10.58
N GLY A 92 -5.43 3.91 9.52
CA GLY A 92 -6.33 2.85 9.06
C GLY A 92 -7.72 2.92 9.68
N ALA A 93 -7.97 3.89 10.57
CA ALA A 93 -9.26 4.00 11.23
C ALA A 93 -10.38 4.34 10.24
N TRP A 94 -11.57 3.79 10.45
CA TRP A 94 -12.81 4.32 9.89
C TRP A 94 -13.26 5.49 10.77
N VAL A 95 -13.51 6.65 10.16
CA VAL A 95 -14.00 7.85 10.88
C VAL A 95 -15.52 7.88 10.85
N ASN A 96 -16.18 8.16 11.96
CA ASN A 96 -17.61 8.53 11.92
C ASN A 96 -17.72 10.05 11.83
N PHE A 97 -18.19 10.53 10.68
CA PHE A 97 -18.55 11.91 10.47
C PHE A 97 -20.04 12.15 10.69
N ASP A 98 -20.35 13.33 11.23
CA ASP A 98 -21.68 13.94 11.28
C ASP A 98 -22.76 13.03 11.89
N GLY A 99 -22.42 12.27 12.94
CA GLY A 99 -23.39 11.42 13.64
C GLY A 99 -23.84 10.19 12.85
N GLY A 100 -23.00 9.69 11.94
CA GLY A 100 -23.30 8.57 11.05
C GLY A 100 -23.55 8.97 9.60
N GLY A 101 -23.31 10.23 9.25
CA GLY A 101 -23.54 10.75 7.90
C GLY A 101 -22.50 10.28 6.87
N HIS A 102 -21.24 10.07 7.27
CA HIS A 102 -20.18 9.62 6.35
C HIS A 102 -19.05 8.87 7.07
N THR A 103 -18.28 8.07 6.33
CA THR A 103 -17.02 7.47 6.78
C THR A 103 -15.97 7.53 5.70
N GLU A 104 -14.72 7.59 6.15
CA GLU A 104 -13.53 7.45 5.32
C GLU A 104 -12.41 6.79 6.13
N VAL A 105 -11.40 6.25 5.44
CA VAL A 105 -10.22 5.66 6.09
C VAL A 105 -9.18 6.73 6.41
N VAL A 106 -8.68 6.76 7.65
CA VAL A 106 -7.58 7.63 8.08
C VAL A 106 -6.26 7.20 7.45
N VAL A 107 -5.70 8.07 6.61
CA VAL A 107 -4.40 7.90 5.94
C VAL A 107 -3.31 8.79 6.55
N GLY A 108 -3.66 9.58 7.56
CA GLY A 108 -2.74 10.33 8.39
C GLY A 108 -3.42 11.20 9.42
N PHE A 109 -2.65 11.73 10.36
CA PHE A 109 -3.07 12.75 11.30
C PHE A 109 -1.86 13.54 11.81
N ASP A 110 -2.12 14.73 12.30
CA ASP A 110 -1.17 15.51 13.10
C ASP A 110 -1.88 16.13 14.32
N LYS A 111 -1.28 17.18 14.87
CA LYS A 111 -1.78 17.95 16.01
C LYS A 111 -3.19 18.52 15.78
N ASP A 112 -3.49 18.90 14.54
CA ASP A 112 -4.64 19.73 14.18
C ASP A 112 -5.53 19.10 13.11
N THR A 113 -5.03 18.15 12.34
CA THR A 113 -5.71 17.58 11.16
C THR A 113 -5.81 16.06 11.21
N ALA A 114 -6.95 15.52 10.77
CA ALA A 114 -7.12 14.15 10.33
C ALA A 114 -7.18 14.13 8.80
N TYR A 115 -6.32 13.32 8.19
CA TYR A 115 -6.27 13.10 6.75
C TYR A 115 -6.93 11.77 6.43
N THR A 116 -7.91 11.80 5.53
CA THR A 116 -8.74 10.66 5.20
C THR A 116 -8.83 10.45 3.70
N LYS A 117 -9.24 9.25 3.30
CA LYS A 117 -9.61 8.92 1.93
C LYS A 117 -10.74 7.89 1.96
N GLY A 118 -11.82 8.16 1.24
CA GLY A 118 -12.99 7.29 1.23
C GLY A 118 -13.73 7.31 -0.09
N GLY A 119 -14.54 6.27 -0.30
CA GLY A 119 -15.48 6.16 -1.42
C GLY A 119 -16.84 6.76 -1.09
N ASN A 120 -17.70 6.87 -2.11
CA ASN A 120 -18.91 7.69 -2.05
C ASN A 120 -18.63 9.06 -1.38
N SER A 121 -17.49 9.64 -1.72
CA SER A 121 -17.08 10.95 -1.24
C SER A 121 -17.13 11.96 -2.38
N ILE A 122 -16.83 13.22 -2.10
CA ILE A 122 -16.89 14.32 -3.06
C ILE A 122 -15.54 15.02 -3.09
N LYS A 123 -15.01 15.30 -4.28
CA LYS A 123 -13.78 16.09 -4.40
C LYS A 123 -13.95 17.46 -3.72
N THR A 124 -13.05 17.80 -2.80
CA THR A 124 -13.05 19.10 -2.11
C THR A 124 -13.27 20.27 -3.10
N GLY A 125 -14.22 21.15 -2.77
CA GLY A 125 -14.60 22.29 -3.60
C GLY A 125 -15.61 21.99 -4.72
N SER A 126 -16.04 20.73 -4.87
CA SER A 126 -17.09 20.36 -5.82
C SER A 126 -18.48 20.52 -5.20
N THR A 127 -19.49 20.68 -6.06
CA THR A 127 -20.89 20.73 -5.65
C THR A 127 -21.36 19.36 -5.16
N ASP A 128 -21.91 19.33 -3.94
CA ASP A 128 -22.66 18.18 -3.43
C ASP A 128 -24.03 18.11 -4.12
N ARG A 129 -24.35 16.96 -4.69
CA ARG A 129 -25.63 16.68 -5.36
C ARG A 129 -26.50 15.71 -4.57
N GLY A 130 -26.31 15.65 -3.24
CA GLY A 130 -27.04 14.78 -2.32
C GLY A 130 -26.38 13.43 -2.07
N GLN A 131 -25.24 13.16 -2.69
CA GLN A 131 -24.40 11.98 -2.45
C GLN A 131 -22.98 12.20 -3.02
N GLY A 132 -22.05 11.34 -2.61
CA GLY A 132 -20.74 11.23 -3.24
C GLY A 132 -20.79 10.61 -4.62
N ASN A 133 -19.63 10.56 -5.27
CA ASN A 133 -19.51 10.10 -6.66
C ASN A 133 -18.23 9.31 -6.95
N GLY A 134 -17.36 9.17 -5.95
CA GLY A 134 -16.03 8.65 -6.19
C GLY A 134 -15.20 8.53 -4.94
N VAL A 135 -13.91 8.31 -5.18
CA VAL A 135 -12.89 8.18 -4.14
C VAL A 135 -12.08 9.46 -4.08
N TRP A 136 -12.03 10.09 -2.91
CA TRP A 136 -11.37 11.38 -2.72
C TRP A 136 -10.71 11.47 -1.34
N SER A 137 -9.61 12.22 -1.26
CA SER A 137 -8.96 12.53 0.00
C SER A 137 -9.49 13.83 0.62
N HIS A 138 -9.53 13.85 1.95
CA HIS A 138 -9.94 15.00 2.75
C HIS A 138 -8.95 15.31 3.85
N ALA A 139 -8.97 16.58 4.27
CA ALA A 139 -8.31 17.08 5.46
C ALA A 139 -9.36 17.75 6.33
N THR A 140 -9.62 17.19 7.50
CA THR A 140 -10.60 17.71 8.45
C THR A 140 -9.90 18.06 9.77
N PRO A 141 -10.21 19.19 10.41
CA PRO A 141 -9.70 19.46 11.75
C PRO A 141 -10.03 18.30 12.68
N ARG A 142 -9.03 17.66 13.29
CA ARG A 142 -9.23 16.42 14.07
C ARG A 142 -10.03 16.60 15.37
N ARG A 143 -10.35 17.85 15.72
CA ARG A 143 -11.22 18.23 16.85
C ARG A 143 -12.51 18.92 16.36
N SER A 144 -12.83 18.77 15.08
CA SER A 144 -14.09 19.26 14.52
C SER A 144 -15.26 18.56 15.20
N SER A 145 -16.34 19.28 15.45
CA SER A 145 -17.61 18.72 15.91
C SER A 145 -18.23 17.72 14.92
N ARG A 146 -17.77 17.73 13.67
CA ARG A 146 -18.15 16.74 12.66
C ARG A 146 -17.60 15.35 12.97
N ILE A 147 -16.50 15.23 13.72
CA ILE A 147 -15.89 13.94 14.02
C ILE A 147 -16.46 13.41 15.33
N VAL A 148 -17.19 12.30 15.25
CA VAL A 148 -17.74 11.58 16.40
C VAL A 148 -16.69 10.67 17.04
N GLY A 149 -15.80 10.12 16.22
CA GLY A 149 -14.71 9.27 16.68
C GLY A 149 -14.24 8.31 15.60
N TYR A 150 -13.46 7.32 16.02
CA TYR A 150 -12.65 6.49 15.16
C TYR A 150 -12.78 5.02 15.58
N PHE A 151 -12.90 4.14 14.59
CA PHE A 151 -12.78 2.69 14.76
C PHE A 151 -11.52 2.20 14.07
N THR A 152 -10.65 1.48 14.77
CA THR A 152 -9.57 0.72 14.11
C THR A 152 -9.47 -0.67 14.72
N PRO A 153 -9.35 -1.74 13.91
CA PRO A 153 -9.26 -3.08 14.45
C PRO A 153 -7.87 -3.40 15.02
N ARG A 154 -7.77 -4.58 15.64
CA ARG A 154 -6.50 -5.26 15.90
C ARG A 154 -6.09 -5.99 14.63
N TYR A 155 -4.89 -5.73 14.14
CA TYR A 155 -4.36 -6.40 12.96
C TYR A 155 -3.82 -7.80 13.30
N PRO A 156 -3.85 -8.76 12.36
CA PRO A 156 -3.42 -10.14 12.60
C PRO A 156 -1.94 -10.28 13.03
N ASP A 157 -1.08 -9.40 12.52
CA ASP A 157 0.34 -9.34 12.89
C ASP A 157 0.60 -8.84 14.33
N GLY A 158 -0.44 -8.40 15.04
CA GLY A 158 -0.34 -7.85 16.39
C GLY A 158 0.34 -6.48 16.47
N ILE A 159 0.67 -5.87 15.33
CA ILE A 159 1.34 -4.57 15.28
C ILE A 159 0.27 -3.47 15.27
N CYS A 160 0.23 -2.68 16.34
CA CYS A 160 -0.68 -1.55 16.40
C CYS A 160 -0.24 -0.44 15.42
N PRO A 161 -1.17 0.11 14.61
CA PRO A 161 -0.87 1.30 13.82
C PRO A 161 -0.50 2.50 14.70
N PRO A 162 0.20 3.50 14.12
CA PRO A 162 0.35 4.82 14.72
C PRO A 162 -1.01 5.39 15.13
N THR A 163 -1.11 5.84 16.37
CA THR A 163 -2.34 6.34 16.99
C THR A 163 -2.06 7.60 17.78
N ALA A 164 -3.02 8.50 17.89
CA ALA A 164 -2.94 9.64 18.79
C ALA A 164 -3.58 9.37 20.16
N ASP A 165 -4.14 8.17 20.37
CA ASP A 165 -4.84 7.81 21.60
C ASP A 165 -3.85 7.50 22.74
N PRO A 166 -3.85 8.29 23.84
CA PRO A 166 -3.01 8.00 25.00
C PRO A 166 -3.43 6.73 25.76
N HIS A 167 -4.65 6.25 25.54
CA HIS A 167 -5.26 5.09 26.19
C HIS A 167 -5.75 4.07 25.16
N ASP A 168 -5.01 3.93 24.04
CA ASP A 168 -5.42 3.08 22.93
C ASP A 168 -5.77 1.67 23.42
N PRO A 169 -7.02 1.21 23.25
CA PRO A 169 -7.44 -0.09 23.77
C PRO A 169 -6.64 -1.23 23.14
N ARG A 170 -5.97 -0.98 22.00
CA ARG A 170 -5.18 -1.98 21.30
C ARG A 170 -3.77 -2.16 21.86
N GLY A 171 -3.34 -1.27 22.76
CA GLY A 171 -1.96 -1.24 23.30
C GLY A 171 -1.00 -0.43 22.43
N GLY A 172 -1.52 0.42 21.54
CA GLY A 172 -0.73 1.35 20.74
C GLY A 172 -0.07 2.42 21.59
N LYS A 173 1.16 2.82 21.21
CA LYS A 173 1.83 3.96 21.83
C LYS A 173 1.40 5.24 21.10
N PRO A 174 0.94 6.28 21.81
CA PRO A 174 0.53 7.53 21.17
C PRO A 174 1.72 8.19 20.47
N VAL A 175 1.47 8.72 19.27
CA VAL A 175 2.38 9.57 18.52
C VAL A 175 1.71 10.91 18.21
N ALA A 176 2.50 11.98 18.13
CA ALA A 176 1.98 13.32 17.85
C ALA A 176 1.43 13.46 16.43
N SER A 177 2.04 12.75 15.48
CA SER A 177 1.64 12.74 14.09
C SER A 177 2.11 11.48 13.37
N TRP A 178 1.38 11.13 12.33
CA TRP A 178 1.80 10.16 11.32
C TRP A 178 1.04 10.46 10.04
N ARG A 179 1.69 10.45 8.88
CA ARG A 179 1.01 10.63 7.59
C ARG A 179 1.60 9.69 6.56
N TRP A 180 0.76 9.12 5.72
CA TRP A 180 1.23 8.37 4.57
C TRP A 180 2.12 9.26 3.69
N SER A 181 3.36 8.83 3.49
CA SER A 181 4.39 9.57 2.76
C SER A 181 4.75 8.89 1.43
N GLY A 182 3.82 8.11 0.86
CA GLY A 182 4.11 7.15 -0.20
C GLY A 182 4.49 5.78 0.37
N SER A 183 4.10 4.71 -0.32
CA SER A 183 4.81 3.42 -0.23
C SER A 183 6.30 3.71 -0.41
N ALA A 184 7.17 3.08 0.38
CA ALA A 184 8.62 3.17 0.19
C ALA A 184 8.89 3.17 -1.31
N SER A 185 9.45 4.27 -1.84
CA SER A 185 9.60 4.52 -3.26
C SER A 185 9.91 3.21 -3.96
N THR A 186 9.16 2.86 -5.02
CA THR A 186 9.50 1.71 -5.87
C THR A 186 11.02 1.71 -5.98
N PRO A 187 11.72 0.72 -5.39
CA PRO A 187 13.14 0.88 -5.17
C PRO A 187 13.74 1.22 -6.53
N LYS A 188 14.49 2.31 -6.64
CA LYS A 188 15.02 2.69 -7.96
C LYS A 188 16.19 1.77 -8.23
N CYS A 189 16.26 1.16 -9.40
CA CYS A 189 17.46 0.45 -9.82
C CYS A 189 18.66 1.39 -9.61
N PRO A 190 19.69 1.00 -8.85
CA PRO A 190 20.89 1.81 -8.72
C PRO A 190 21.49 2.09 -10.10
N ALA A 191 22.13 3.25 -10.26
CA ALA A 191 22.80 3.57 -11.53
C ALA A 191 23.86 2.52 -11.86
N PHE A 192 23.95 2.13 -13.13
CA PHE A 192 24.96 1.18 -13.57
C PHE A 192 26.37 1.77 -13.33
N PRO A 193 27.22 1.13 -12.51
CA PRO A 193 28.45 1.74 -12.00
C PRO A 193 29.64 1.69 -12.97
N GLY A 194 29.44 1.16 -14.19
CA GLY A 194 30.48 0.92 -15.17
C GLY A 194 30.83 -0.55 -15.31
N ARG A 195 31.21 -0.96 -16.53
CA ARG A 195 31.51 -2.36 -16.88
C ARG A 195 32.76 -2.89 -16.17
N ASP A 196 33.72 -2.02 -15.89
CA ASP A 196 34.98 -2.34 -15.18
C ASP A 196 34.74 -2.96 -13.80
N LYS A 197 33.61 -2.65 -13.15
CA LYS A 197 33.25 -3.21 -11.84
C LYS A 197 32.90 -4.69 -11.87
N PHE A 198 32.65 -5.25 -13.04
CA PHE A 198 32.15 -6.61 -13.23
C PHE A 198 33.11 -7.52 -14.03
N LEU A 199 34.33 -7.06 -14.29
CA LEU A 199 35.36 -7.88 -14.91
C LEU A 199 35.84 -8.97 -13.94
N LEU A 200 36.34 -10.09 -14.49
CA LEU A 200 36.88 -11.18 -13.68
C LEU A 200 37.97 -10.67 -12.73
N GLY A 201 37.84 -10.98 -11.44
CA GLY A 201 38.76 -10.52 -10.39
C GLY A 201 38.47 -9.13 -9.83
N ALA A 202 37.54 -8.35 -10.40
CA ALA A 202 37.15 -7.06 -9.86
C ALA A 202 36.59 -7.23 -8.44
N SER A 203 37.05 -6.39 -7.50
CA SER A 203 36.63 -6.44 -6.10
C SER A 203 36.06 -5.10 -5.64
N ASN A 204 34.75 -5.03 -5.41
CA ASN A 204 34.05 -3.80 -5.04
C ASN A 204 32.65 -4.08 -4.48
N GLN A 205 31.95 -3.03 -4.01
CA GLN A 205 30.60 -3.16 -3.46
C GLN A 205 29.54 -3.55 -4.51
N TYR A 206 29.68 -3.08 -5.76
CA TYR A 206 28.71 -3.36 -6.82
C TYR A 206 28.76 -4.82 -7.28
N ALA A 207 29.92 -5.46 -7.22
CA ALA A 207 30.04 -6.90 -7.42
C ALA A 207 29.19 -7.66 -6.39
N LEU A 208 29.25 -7.29 -5.10
CA LEU A 208 28.41 -7.91 -4.07
C LEU A 208 26.91 -7.70 -4.33
N GLU A 209 26.53 -6.49 -4.76
CA GLU A 209 25.13 -6.17 -5.12
C GLU A 209 24.63 -7.04 -6.27
N LEU A 210 25.37 -7.07 -7.40
CA LEU A 210 25.02 -7.90 -8.55
C LEU A 210 24.91 -9.36 -8.16
N GLN A 211 25.90 -9.89 -7.43
CA GLN A 211 25.93 -11.29 -7.03
C GLN A 211 24.75 -11.65 -6.12
N THR A 212 24.35 -10.74 -5.23
CA THR A 212 23.18 -10.89 -4.37
C THR A 212 21.90 -10.98 -5.21
N TRP A 213 21.75 -10.12 -6.22
CA TRP A 213 20.58 -10.16 -7.12
C TRP A 213 20.56 -11.42 -7.98
N LEU A 214 21.72 -11.84 -8.49
CA LEU A 214 21.86 -13.09 -9.23
C LEU A 214 21.50 -14.32 -8.38
N GLN A 215 21.86 -14.32 -7.09
CA GLN A 215 21.45 -15.36 -6.15
C GLN A 215 19.94 -15.36 -5.94
N ARG A 216 19.35 -14.20 -5.64
CA ARG A 216 17.91 -14.06 -5.38
C ARG A 216 17.06 -14.45 -6.59
N GLY A 217 17.49 -14.09 -7.80
CA GLY A 217 16.85 -14.51 -9.04
C GLY A 217 17.12 -15.96 -9.44
N ASN A 218 17.84 -16.72 -8.60
CA ASN A 218 18.22 -18.12 -8.83
C ASN A 218 18.85 -18.35 -10.22
N TRP A 219 19.78 -17.47 -10.61
CA TRP A 219 20.43 -17.52 -11.92
C TRP A 219 21.66 -18.43 -11.88
N GLY A 220 21.83 -19.28 -12.90
CA GLY A 220 23.04 -20.08 -13.11
C GLY A 220 23.39 -21.05 -11.96
N PRO A 221 24.65 -21.53 -11.89
CA PRO A 221 25.08 -22.53 -10.90
C PRO A 221 24.99 -21.98 -9.47
N ALA A 222 24.67 -22.82 -8.48
CA ALA A 222 24.57 -22.37 -7.07
C ALA A 222 25.93 -21.89 -6.51
N TYR A 223 25.90 -20.86 -5.65
CA TYR A 223 27.08 -20.47 -4.88
C TYR A 223 27.37 -21.52 -3.80
N ARG A 224 28.65 -21.85 -3.59
CA ARG A 224 29.07 -22.72 -2.47
C ARG A 224 29.19 -21.97 -1.14
N VAL A 225 29.71 -20.74 -1.18
CA VAL A 225 29.87 -19.87 0.00
C VAL A 225 28.79 -18.78 0.01
N GLY A 226 28.58 -18.13 -1.13
CA GLY A 226 27.58 -17.07 -1.30
C GLY A 226 28.14 -15.92 -2.13
N PRO A 227 27.33 -14.87 -2.35
CA PRO A 227 27.78 -13.60 -2.90
C PRO A 227 28.96 -13.03 -2.12
N SER A 228 29.90 -12.41 -2.83
CA SER A 228 31.08 -11.76 -2.28
C SER A 228 31.34 -10.44 -3.02
N ARG A 229 32.33 -9.67 -2.56
CA ARG A 229 32.77 -8.46 -3.27
C ARG A 229 33.61 -8.75 -4.50
N THR A 230 34.02 -10.00 -4.74
CA THR A 230 34.95 -10.37 -5.81
C THR A 230 34.24 -11.09 -6.93
N MET A 231 34.41 -10.62 -8.16
CA MET A 231 33.90 -11.29 -9.36
C MET A 231 34.74 -12.51 -9.71
N THR A 232 34.07 -13.63 -9.86
CA THR A 232 34.61 -14.95 -10.18
C THR A 232 34.00 -15.49 -11.46
N THR A 233 34.49 -16.64 -11.91
CA THR A 233 33.93 -17.34 -13.07
C THR A 233 32.48 -17.78 -12.85
N ILE A 234 32.07 -18.05 -11.59
CA ILE A 234 30.68 -18.37 -11.25
C ILE A 234 29.78 -17.19 -11.55
N ASP A 235 30.20 -15.97 -11.23
CA ASP A 235 29.39 -14.76 -11.42
C ASP A 235 29.17 -14.49 -12.91
N LEU A 236 30.22 -14.63 -13.74
CA LEU A 236 30.10 -14.55 -15.19
C LEU A 236 29.16 -15.61 -15.76
N ALA A 237 29.17 -16.84 -15.23
CA ALA A 237 28.25 -17.89 -15.63
C ALA A 237 26.80 -17.60 -15.24
N LYS A 238 26.57 -16.99 -14.07
CA LYS A 238 25.25 -16.54 -13.63
C LYS A 238 24.71 -15.39 -14.48
N VAL A 239 25.57 -14.42 -14.82
CA VAL A 239 25.23 -13.34 -15.75
C VAL A 239 24.85 -13.90 -17.11
N ARG A 240 25.63 -14.86 -17.62
CA ARG A 240 25.33 -15.55 -18.88
C ARG A 240 23.98 -16.25 -18.84
N ALA A 241 23.65 -16.95 -17.75
CA ALA A 241 22.35 -17.61 -17.59
C ALA A 241 21.17 -16.61 -17.60
N LEU A 242 21.33 -15.45 -16.95
CA LEU A 242 20.35 -14.36 -17.00
C LEU A 242 20.20 -13.81 -18.43
N GLN A 243 21.31 -13.55 -19.12
CA GLN A 243 21.29 -13.05 -20.49
C GLN A 243 20.67 -14.06 -21.47
N GLN A 244 20.95 -15.36 -21.30
CA GLN A 244 20.36 -16.44 -22.10
C GLN A 244 18.84 -16.49 -21.95
N HIS A 245 18.34 -16.27 -20.73
CA HIS A 245 16.90 -16.26 -20.49
C HIS A 245 16.20 -15.06 -21.15
N TYR A 246 16.80 -13.87 -21.09
CA TYR A 246 16.27 -12.67 -21.76
C TYR A 246 17.04 -12.33 -23.05
N LEU A 247 17.31 -13.34 -23.90
CA LEU A 247 18.24 -13.21 -25.02
C LEU A 247 17.88 -12.10 -26.00
N SER A 248 16.60 -11.85 -26.24
CA SER A 248 16.13 -10.79 -27.14
C SER A 248 16.50 -9.38 -26.66
N ALA A 249 16.61 -9.18 -25.34
CA ALA A 249 16.91 -7.88 -24.73
C ALA A 249 18.38 -7.75 -24.30
N LEU A 250 19.01 -8.87 -23.92
CA LEU A 250 20.32 -8.89 -23.27
C LEU A 250 21.41 -9.61 -24.09
N GLY A 251 21.07 -10.10 -25.29
CA GLY A 251 22.02 -10.75 -26.17
C GLY A 251 23.16 -9.81 -26.63
N PRO A 252 24.37 -10.34 -26.86
CA PRO A 252 24.76 -11.75 -26.70
C PRO A 252 24.92 -12.17 -25.23
N ALA A 253 24.68 -13.45 -24.93
CA ALA A 253 24.90 -14.01 -23.60
C ALA A 253 26.39 -14.29 -23.32
N ASP A 254 27.18 -13.22 -23.29
CA ASP A 254 28.64 -13.24 -23.16
C ASP A 254 29.11 -13.40 -21.70
N GLY A 255 28.24 -13.18 -20.71
CA GLY A 255 28.56 -13.16 -19.29
C GLY A 255 29.07 -11.79 -18.80
N LEU A 256 29.08 -10.76 -19.65
CA LEU A 256 29.56 -9.42 -19.31
C LEU A 256 28.40 -8.52 -18.90
N THR A 257 28.49 -7.94 -17.71
CA THR A 257 27.40 -7.10 -17.18
C THR A 257 27.39 -5.75 -17.88
N GLY A 258 26.29 -5.46 -18.60
CA GLY A 258 25.95 -4.14 -19.11
C GLY A 258 24.80 -3.47 -18.33
N PRO A 259 24.42 -2.23 -18.70
CA PRO A 259 23.35 -1.48 -18.03
C PRO A 259 22.02 -2.26 -17.94
N LEU A 260 21.59 -2.89 -19.04
CA LEU A 260 20.34 -3.67 -19.05
C LEU A 260 20.45 -4.96 -18.24
N THR A 261 21.58 -5.64 -18.27
CA THR A 261 21.84 -6.83 -17.44
C THR A 261 21.75 -6.49 -15.95
N TRP A 262 22.35 -5.37 -15.54
CA TRP A 262 22.31 -4.83 -14.18
C TRP A 262 20.87 -4.53 -13.76
N GLN A 263 20.11 -3.83 -14.61
CA GLN A 263 18.71 -3.53 -14.39
C GLN A 263 17.86 -4.80 -14.24
N TYR A 264 18.00 -5.77 -15.15
CA TYR A 264 17.17 -6.98 -15.15
C TYR A 264 17.49 -7.86 -13.94
N ALA A 265 18.76 -7.99 -13.56
CA ALA A 265 19.15 -8.70 -12.34
C ALA A 265 18.48 -8.09 -11.11
N TRP A 266 18.51 -6.76 -11.00
CA TRP A 266 17.88 -6.02 -9.91
C TRP A 266 16.35 -6.17 -9.94
N GLU A 267 15.69 -6.01 -11.09
CA GLU A 267 14.22 -6.11 -11.22
C GLU A 267 13.72 -7.49 -10.82
N VAL A 268 14.37 -8.56 -11.29
CA VAL A 268 14.01 -9.94 -10.92
C VAL A 268 14.21 -10.17 -9.43
N ALA A 269 15.32 -9.70 -8.85
CA ALA A 269 15.61 -9.85 -7.43
C ALA A 269 14.65 -9.07 -6.50
N ASN A 270 13.88 -8.13 -7.03
CA ASN A 270 12.89 -7.33 -6.32
C ASN A 270 11.44 -7.62 -6.75
N GLY A 271 11.22 -8.68 -7.55
CA GLY A 271 9.87 -9.08 -7.99
C GLY A 271 9.21 -8.12 -9.00
N LEU A 272 10.00 -7.28 -9.66
CA LEU A 272 9.52 -6.29 -10.64
C LEU A 272 9.58 -6.81 -12.09
N ARG A 273 10.26 -7.94 -12.30
CA ARG A 273 10.32 -8.64 -13.60
C ARG A 273 10.16 -10.14 -13.37
N SER A 274 9.29 -10.75 -14.16
CA SER A 274 9.12 -12.20 -14.19
C SER A 274 10.31 -12.88 -14.86
N LYS A 275 10.78 -13.94 -14.21
CA LYS A 275 11.62 -14.99 -14.82
C LYS A 275 10.74 -16.06 -15.44
#